data_AF-A0A8R7K382-F1
#
_entry.id   AF-A0A8R7K382-F1
#
_cell.length_a   1.000
_cell.length_b   1.000
_cell.length_c   1.000
_cell.angle_alpha   90.00
_cell.angle_beta   90.00
_cell.angle_gamma   90.00
#
_symmetry.space_group_name_H-M   'P 1'
#
loop_
_entity.id
_entity.type
_entity.pdbx_description
1 polymer ?
#
loop_
_entity_poly.entity_id
_entity_poly.type
_entity_poly.pdbx_seq_one_letter_code
_entity_poly.pdbx_strand_id
1 'polypeptide(L)'
;MVWLLGMVDEVIQAIIMGPNKIFKFNESDVEKVFRMPAVGTDVMDKTLVRSETVFAYLRARLGIENKEIRSLKSIQSTLSRDYKGKMSQAEVAAFKTTYIVFMMTHVFAPTVKNDYFYTDYWSALVDPDSLDKFNWGRYIVEVLCAAAGKMKQDIRRKTTVSNIT
;
A
#
# COMPACT_ATOMS: atom_id res chain seq x y z
N MET A 1 16.90 0.42 5.29
CA MET A 1 15.74 1.26 4.89
C MET A 1 15.78 2.67 5.50
N VAL A 2 16.10 2.81 6.79
CA VAL A 2 16.11 4.11 7.52
C VAL A 2 16.96 5.19 6.87
N TRP A 3 18.15 4.84 6.39
CA TRP A 3 19.07 5.82 5.78
C TRP A 3 18.43 6.53 4.57
N LEU A 4 17.80 5.78 3.66
CA LEU A 4 17.19 6.35 2.46
C LEU A 4 15.95 7.21 2.79
N LEU A 5 15.08 6.74 3.68
CA LEU A 5 13.93 7.52 4.15
C LEU A 5 14.35 8.81 4.87
N GLY A 6 15.53 8.82 5.49
CA GLY A 6 16.10 10.02 6.12
C GLY A 6 16.46 11.11 5.12
N MET A 7 16.76 10.71 3.87
CA MET A 7 17.09 11.62 2.78
C MET A 7 15.87 12.15 2.03
N VAL A 8 14.69 11.56 2.22
CA VAL A 8 13.45 12.03 1.57
C VAL A 8 12.99 13.32 2.24
N ASP A 9 12.86 14.42 1.50
CA ASP A 9 12.11 15.61 1.90
C ASP A 9 10.64 15.45 1.47
N GLU A 10 9.78 15.31 2.48
CA GLU A 10 8.35 15.06 2.33
C GLU A 10 7.58 16.28 1.79
N VAL A 11 8.12 17.50 1.93
CA VAL A 11 7.44 18.74 1.53
C VAL A 11 7.62 18.97 0.03
N ILE A 12 8.84 18.81 -0.46
CA ILE A 12 9.15 19.00 -1.88
C ILE A 12 9.15 17.70 -2.69
N GLN A 13 8.83 16.57 -2.05
CA GLN A 13 8.83 15.23 -2.65
C GLN A 13 10.14 14.93 -3.38
N ALA A 14 11.25 14.95 -2.64
CA ALA A 14 12.57 14.77 -3.23
C ALA A 14 13.50 13.94 -2.34
N ILE A 15 14.44 13.23 -2.96
CA ILE A 15 15.56 12.60 -2.24
C ILE A 15 16.74 13.58 -2.27
N ILE A 16 17.19 14.01 -1.09
CA ILE A 16 18.30 14.95 -0.89
C ILE A 16 19.55 14.17 -0.47
N MET A 17 20.50 14.00 -1.39
CA MET A 17 21.79 13.35 -1.12
C MET A 17 22.95 14.34 -0.90
N GLY A 18 22.66 15.63 -0.87
CA GLY A 18 23.62 16.72 -0.72
C GLY A 18 23.10 18.03 -1.34
N PRO A 19 23.84 19.15 -1.22
CA PRO A 19 23.36 20.47 -1.60
C PRO A 19 22.94 20.61 -3.08
N ASN A 20 23.59 19.86 -3.99
CA ASN A 20 23.30 19.89 -5.43
C ASN A 20 22.78 18.55 -5.96
N LYS A 21 22.39 17.62 -5.09
CA LYS A 21 21.93 16.27 -5.45
C LYS A 21 20.51 16.06 -4.94
N ILE A 22 19.57 16.70 -5.64
CA ILE A 22 18.13 16.70 -5.31
C ILE A 22 17.39 15.98 -6.42
N PHE A 23 16.76 14.86 -6.08
CA PHE A 23 16.00 14.03 -7.02
C PHE A 23 14.52 14.12 -6.67
N LYS A 24 13.78 14.96 -7.38
CA LYS A 24 12.33 15.05 -7.23
C LYS A 24 11.67 13.78 -7.76
N PHE A 25 10.58 13.38 -7.14
CA PHE A 25 9.75 12.27 -7.58
C PHE A 25 8.28 12.64 -7.46
N ASN A 26 7.45 12.08 -8.32
CA ASN A 26 5.99 12.22 -8.28
C ASN A 26 5.31 10.94 -8.81
N GLU A 27 3.98 10.97 -8.92
CA GLU A 27 3.19 9.83 -9.39
C GLU A 27 3.58 9.36 -10.80
N SER A 28 4.01 10.25 -11.69
CA SER A 28 4.45 9.88 -13.05
C SER A 28 5.75 9.08 -13.03
N ASP A 29 6.62 9.30 -12.06
CA ASP A 29 7.84 8.49 -11.92
C ASP A 29 7.50 7.08 -11.41
N VAL A 30 6.50 6.96 -10.53
CA VAL A 30 5.96 5.66 -10.11
C VAL A 30 5.36 4.90 -11.30
N GLU A 31 4.61 5.58 -12.17
CA GLU A 31 4.09 4.97 -13.39
C GLU A 31 5.20 4.49 -14.33
N LYS A 32 6.25 5.30 -14.54
CA LYS A 32 7.36 4.89 -15.42
C LYS A 32 8.10 3.66 -14.91
N VAL A 33 8.32 3.56 -13.60
CA VAL A 33 9.11 2.48 -12.98
C VAL A 33 8.27 1.24 -12.72
N PHE A 34 7.08 1.40 -12.14
CA PHE A 34 6.25 0.29 -11.66
C PHE A 34 5.01 0.03 -12.51
N ARG A 35 4.74 0.86 -13.53
CA ARG A 35 3.55 0.78 -14.38
C ARG A 35 2.24 0.87 -13.59
N MET A 36 2.28 1.55 -12.44
CA MET A 36 1.08 1.87 -11.66
C MET A 36 0.41 3.11 -12.23
N PRO A 37 -0.94 3.20 -12.26
CA PRO A 37 -1.62 4.37 -12.79
C PRO A 37 -1.27 5.65 -12.02
N ALA A 38 -0.86 6.70 -12.74
CA ALA A 38 -0.58 8.03 -12.19
C ALA A 38 -1.75 9.02 -12.33
N VAL A 39 -2.89 8.56 -12.83
CA VAL A 39 -4.09 9.37 -13.09
C VAL A 39 -5.34 8.63 -12.61
N GLY A 40 -6.46 9.35 -12.52
CA GLY A 40 -7.75 8.80 -12.10
C GLY A 40 -8.20 9.30 -10.73
N THR A 41 -9.21 8.63 -10.17
CA THR A 41 -9.77 8.95 -8.84
C THR A 41 -8.71 8.75 -7.77
N ASP A 42 -8.66 9.64 -6.79
CA ASP A 42 -7.75 9.47 -5.67
C ASP A 42 -8.12 8.23 -4.86
N VAL A 43 -7.15 7.38 -4.54
CA VAL A 43 -7.36 6.19 -3.69
C VAL A 43 -7.90 6.61 -2.31
N MET A 44 -7.52 7.80 -1.85
CA MET A 44 -7.94 8.40 -0.59
C MET A 44 -9.12 9.36 -0.75
N ASP A 45 -9.79 9.39 -1.91
CA ASP A 45 -10.92 10.26 -2.18
C ASP A 45 -12.04 10.05 -1.14
N LYS A 46 -12.52 11.15 -0.54
CA LYS A 46 -13.52 11.14 0.54
C LYS A 46 -14.90 10.65 0.08
N THR A 47 -15.18 10.69 -1.22
CA THR A 47 -16.41 10.17 -1.82
C THR A 47 -16.49 8.65 -1.80
N LEU A 48 -15.35 7.95 -1.66
CA LEU A 48 -15.33 6.50 -1.54
C LEU A 48 -15.92 6.06 -0.20
N VAL A 49 -16.84 5.09 -0.27
CA VAL A 49 -17.54 4.55 0.90
C VAL A 49 -16.55 3.82 1.81
N ARG A 50 -16.36 4.34 3.02
CA ARG A 50 -15.52 3.75 4.09
C ARG A 50 -16.41 3.32 5.25
N SER A 51 -17.22 2.29 5.02
CA SER A 51 -18.09 1.72 6.04
C SER A 51 -17.60 0.35 6.49
N GLU A 52 -18.01 -0.05 7.69
CA GLU A 52 -17.69 -1.38 8.18
C GLU A 52 -18.26 -2.48 7.28
N THR A 53 -19.41 -2.26 6.64
CA THR A 53 -20.00 -3.18 5.67
C THR A 53 -19.06 -3.44 4.49
N VAL A 54 -18.46 -2.38 3.93
CA VAL A 54 -17.47 -2.50 2.85
C VAL A 54 -16.24 -3.26 3.31
N PHE A 55 -15.76 -2.97 4.53
CA PHE A 55 -14.56 -3.60 5.07
C PHE A 55 -14.81 -5.08 5.41
N ALA A 56 -15.98 -5.42 5.95
CA ALA A 56 -16.39 -6.80 6.21
C ALA A 56 -16.49 -7.61 4.91
N TYR A 57 -17.05 -7.00 3.86
CA TYR A 57 -17.09 -7.60 2.52
C TYR A 57 -15.68 -7.91 1.99
N LEU A 58 -14.74 -6.97 2.10
CA LEU A 58 -13.37 -7.16 1.64
C LEU A 58 -12.61 -8.19 2.50
N ARG A 59 -12.85 -8.24 3.82
CA ARG A 59 -12.29 -9.30 4.68
C ARG A 59 -12.77 -10.67 4.26
N ALA A 60 -14.08 -10.82 3.99
CA ALA A 60 -14.64 -12.07 3.49
C ALA A 60 -14.01 -12.47 2.14
N ARG A 61 -13.86 -11.51 1.21
CA ARG A 61 -13.19 -11.75 -0.08
C ARG A 61 -11.73 -12.20 0.09
N LEU A 62 -11.02 -11.65 1.07
CA LEU A 62 -9.62 -11.97 1.39
C LEU A 62 -9.46 -13.24 2.26
N GLY A 63 -10.55 -13.89 2.66
CA GLY A 63 -10.49 -15.03 3.59
C GLY A 63 -9.96 -14.66 4.98
N ILE A 64 -10.23 -13.43 5.44
CA ILE A 64 -9.83 -12.93 6.76
C ILE A 64 -11.01 -13.09 7.71
N GLU A 65 -10.96 -14.12 8.55
CA GLU A 65 -12.04 -14.48 9.48
C GLU A 65 -12.08 -13.61 10.74
N ASN A 66 -10.92 -13.18 11.25
CA ASN A 66 -10.82 -12.35 12.44
C ASN A 66 -10.25 -10.97 12.09
N LYS A 67 -11.02 -9.93 12.45
CA LYS A 67 -10.67 -8.51 12.29
C LYS A 67 -9.32 -8.12 12.90
N GLU A 68 -8.92 -8.78 13.98
CA GLU A 68 -7.67 -8.51 14.70
C GLU A 68 -6.48 -9.21 14.07
N ILE A 69 -6.72 -10.31 13.35
CA ILE A 69 -5.70 -11.12 12.69
C ILE A 69 -5.59 -10.66 11.24
N ARG A 70 -4.75 -9.65 10.99
CA ARG A 70 -4.31 -9.26 9.64
C ARG A 70 -3.27 -10.25 9.10
N SER A 71 -3.49 -11.56 9.22
CA SER A 71 -2.44 -12.53 8.89
C SER A 71 -2.14 -12.51 7.40
N LEU A 72 -0.87 -12.30 7.05
CA LEU A 72 -0.37 -12.48 5.69
C LEU A 72 -0.56 -13.92 5.18
N LYS A 73 -0.77 -14.89 6.08
CA LYS A 73 -0.97 -16.30 5.74
C LYS A 73 -2.20 -16.55 4.87
N SER A 74 -3.32 -15.85 5.12
CA SER A 74 -4.52 -15.99 4.28
C SER A 74 -4.32 -15.38 2.89
N ILE A 75 -3.59 -14.26 2.83
CA ILE A 75 -3.18 -13.60 1.58
C ILE A 75 -2.28 -14.54 0.76
N GLN A 76 -1.24 -15.11 1.38
CA GLN A 76 -0.32 -16.06 0.75
C GLN A 76 -1.04 -17.33 0.29
N SER A 77 -1.96 -17.86 1.09
CA SER A 77 -2.77 -19.04 0.75
C SER A 77 -3.59 -18.79 -0.53
N THR A 78 -4.26 -17.64 -0.63
CA THR A 78 -5.03 -17.29 -1.83
C THR A 78 -4.13 -17.15 -3.06
N LEU A 79 -2.98 -16.48 -2.93
CA LEU A 79 -2.05 -16.30 -4.05
C LEU A 79 -1.36 -17.59 -4.50
N SER A 80 -1.15 -18.53 -3.57
CA SER A 80 -0.47 -19.81 -3.83
C SER A 80 -1.43 -20.95 -4.12
N ARG A 81 -2.75 -20.67 -4.17
CA ARG A 81 -3.76 -21.70 -4.37
C ARG A 81 -3.63 -22.29 -5.77
N ASP A 82 -3.70 -23.62 -5.85
CA ASP A 82 -3.90 -24.31 -7.12
C ASP A 82 -5.40 -24.32 -7.45
N TYR A 83 -5.79 -23.53 -8.46
CA TYR A 83 -7.17 -23.38 -8.88
C TYR A 83 -7.67 -24.54 -9.78
N LYS A 84 -6.80 -25.51 -10.12
CA LYS A 84 -7.14 -26.73 -10.88
C LYS A 84 -7.93 -26.48 -12.18
N GLY A 85 -7.78 -25.30 -12.79
CA GLY A 85 -8.54 -24.91 -13.99
C GLY A 85 -8.74 -23.40 -14.11
N LYS A 86 -9.76 -22.99 -14.88
CA LYS A 86 -10.16 -21.58 -15.01
C LYS A 86 -10.78 -21.10 -13.70
N MET A 87 -10.28 -19.98 -13.19
CA MET A 87 -10.88 -19.31 -12.04
C MET A 87 -12.29 -18.81 -12.36
N SER A 88 -13.22 -18.96 -11.43
CA SER A 88 -14.51 -18.26 -11.45
C SER A 88 -14.32 -16.75 -11.22
N GLN A 89 -15.35 -15.96 -11.53
CA GLN A 89 -15.30 -14.50 -11.33
C GLN A 89 -15.01 -14.10 -9.88
N ALA A 90 -15.59 -14.82 -8.90
CA ALA A 90 -15.33 -14.58 -7.49
C ALA A 90 -13.86 -14.87 -7.12
N GLU A 91 -13.29 -15.92 -7.71
CA GLU A 91 -11.89 -16.30 -7.49
C GLU A 91 -10.91 -15.30 -8.13
N VAL A 92 -11.22 -14.82 -9.33
CA VAL A 92 -10.46 -13.74 -9.99
C VAL A 92 -10.50 -12.47 -9.15
N ALA A 93 -11.69 -12.06 -8.67
CA ALA A 93 -11.85 -10.89 -7.82
C ALA A 93 -11.05 -11.04 -6.52
N ALA A 94 -11.13 -12.20 -5.86
CA ALA A 94 -10.35 -12.49 -4.65
C ALA A 94 -8.84 -12.46 -4.92
N PHE A 95 -8.38 -13.07 -6.02
CA PHE A 95 -6.98 -13.08 -6.41
C PHE A 95 -6.46 -11.66 -6.67
N LYS A 96 -7.15 -10.87 -7.49
CA LYS A 96 -6.78 -9.47 -7.80
C LYS A 96 -6.71 -8.63 -6.52
N THR A 97 -7.74 -8.66 -5.68
CA THR A 97 -7.75 -7.91 -4.41
C THR A 97 -6.59 -8.34 -3.51
N THR A 98 -6.36 -9.65 -3.36
CA THR A 98 -5.28 -10.19 -2.54
C THR A 98 -3.90 -9.78 -3.05
N TYR A 99 -3.71 -9.82 -4.36
CA TYR A 99 -2.45 -9.45 -5.00
C TYR A 99 -2.11 -7.98 -4.75
N ILE A 100 -3.09 -7.07 -4.88
CA ILE A 100 -2.87 -5.66 -4.55
C ILE A 100 -2.52 -5.50 -3.07
N VAL A 101 -3.26 -6.13 -2.15
CA VAL A 101 -2.93 -6.07 -0.71
C VAL A 101 -1.49 -6.57 -0.46
N PHE A 102 -1.08 -7.65 -1.11
CA PHE A 102 0.28 -8.18 -1.01
C PHE A 102 1.33 -7.17 -1.50
N MET A 103 1.13 -6.58 -2.68
CA MET A 103 2.03 -5.57 -3.25
C MET A 103 2.12 -4.32 -2.38
N MET A 104 0.99 -3.83 -1.88
CA MET A 104 0.99 -2.70 -0.95
C MET A 104 1.75 -3.04 0.33
N THR A 105 1.58 -4.25 0.87
CA THR A 105 2.23 -4.63 2.14
C THR A 105 3.74 -4.85 2.01
N HIS A 106 4.23 -5.31 0.86
CA HIS A 106 5.65 -5.70 0.74
C HIS A 106 6.48 -4.72 -0.08
N VAL A 107 5.88 -4.05 -1.07
CA VAL A 107 6.62 -3.26 -2.06
C VAL A 107 6.37 -1.77 -1.84
N PHE A 108 5.11 -1.36 -1.79
CA PHE A 108 4.76 0.07 -1.91
C PHE A 108 4.50 0.79 -0.59
N ALA A 109 4.02 0.08 0.42
CA ALA A 109 3.68 0.60 1.74
C ALA A 109 4.12 -0.37 2.85
N PRO A 110 5.40 -0.80 2.88
CA PRO A 110 5.85 -1.76 3.87
C PRO A 110 5.69 -1.23 5.29
N THR A 111 5.05 -2.03 6.15
CA THR A 111 4.90 -1.68 7.56
C THR A 111 5.98 -2.32 8.41
N VAL A 112 6.27 -1.69 9.56
CA VAL A 112 7.31 -2.13 10.52
C VAL A 112 6.89 -3.37 11.32
N LYS A 113 5.62 -3.78 11.26
CA LYS A 113 5.13 -5.00 11.92
C LYS A 113 4.78 -5.98 10.82
N ASN A 114 5.55 -7.07 10.74
CA ASN A 114 5.49 -8.09 9.69
C ASN A 114 4.08 -8.70 9.44
N ASP A 115 3.09 -8.46 10.30
CA ASP A 115 1.71 -8.95 10.15
C ASP A 115 0.65 -7.84 10.06
N TYR A 116 1.04 -6.60 9.72
CA TYR A 116 0.08 -5.50 9.57
C TYR A 116 0.18 -4.86 8.19
N PHE A 117 -0.95 -4.66 7.53
CA PHE A 117 -1.06 -3.91 6.28
C PHE A 117 -1.99 -2.72 6.45
N TYR A 118 -1.80 -1.65 5.68
CA TYR A 118 -2.74 -0.52 5.66
C TYR A 118 -4.09 -0.93 5.07
N THR A 119 -5.18 -0.35 5.59
CA THR A 119 -6.56 -0.64 5.14
C THR A 119 -7.26 0.60 4.60
N ASP A 120 -6.58 1.73 4.56
CA ASP A 120 -7.14 3.02 4.13
C ASP A 120 -7.46 3.07 2.63
N TYR A 121 -6.70 2.33 1.81
CA TYR A 121 -6.94 2.15 0.37
C TYR A 121 -8.01 1.12 0.03
N TRP A 122 -8.55 0.39 1.01
CA TRP A 122 -9.44 -0.75 0.75
C TRP A 122 -10.71 -0.39 -0.01
N SER A 123 -11.24 0.82 0.17
CA SER A 123 -12.42 1.26 -0.58
C SER A 123 -12.18 1.30 -2.10
N ALA A 124 -10.93 1.45 -2.56
CA ALA A 124 -10.58 1.36 -3.99
C ALA A 124 -10.55 -0.09 -4.51
N LEU A 125 -10.59 -1.09 -3.62
CA LEU A 125 -10.56 -2.51 -3.98
C LEU A 125 -11.95 -3.13 -4.13
N VAL A 126 -13.02 -2.38 -3.85
CA VAL A 126 -14.40 -2.89 -3.88
C VAL A 126 -14.72 -3.50 -5.24
N ASP A 127 -14.35 -2.82 -6.32
CA ASP A 127 -14.44 -3.34 -7.68
C ASP A 127 -13.03 -3.58 -8.25
N PRO A 128 -12.55 -4.84 -8.29
CA PRO A 128 -11.23 -5.19 -8.81
C PRO A 128 -11.05 -4.93 -10.32
N ASP A 129 -12.14 -4.72 -11.07
CA ASP A 129 -12.07 -4.40 -12.49
C ASP A 129 -11.97 -2.89 -12.75
N SER A 130 -11.99 -2.08 -11.69
CA SER A 130 -11.82 -0.63 -11.72
C SER A 130 -10.47 -0.14 -11.19
N LEU A 131 -9.54 -1.06 -10.86
CA LEU A 131 -8.26 -0.72 -10.24
C LEU A 131 -7.43 0.25 -11.08
N ASP A 132 -7.51 0.17 -12.40
CA ASP A 132 -6.84 1.05 -13.36
C ASP A 132 -7.37 2.49 -13.35
N LYS A 133 -8.57 2.72 -12.80
CA LYS A 133 -9.21 4.03 -12.73
C LYS A 133 -8.79 4.86 -11.52
N PHE A 134 -7.98 4.31 -10.63
CA PHE A 134 -7.48 4.98 -9.44
C PHE A 134 -6.03 5.42 -9.59
N ASN A 135 -5.69 6.58 -9.04
CA ASN A 135 -4.33 7.10 -9.01
C ASN A 135 -3.51 6.43 -7.89
N TRP A 136 -3.07 5.20 -8.14
CA TRP A 136 -2.20 4.46 -7.22
C TRP A 136 -0.82 5.10 -7.08
N GLY A 137 -0.31 5.72 -8.14
CA GLY A 137 0.98 6.42 -8.12
C GLY A 137 1.01 7.50 -7.04
N ARG A 138 -0.04 8.32 -6.96
CA ARG A 138 -0.17 9.36 -5.92
C ARG A 138 -0.21 8.75 -4.52
N TYR A 139 -1.04 7.73 -4.31
CA TYR A 139 -1.13 7.05 -3.02
C TYR A 139 0.24 6.55 -2.54
N ILE A 140 1.02 5.95 -3.44
CA ILE A 140 2.36 5.43 -3.12
C ILE A 140 3.32 6.56 -2.71
N VAL A 141 3.31 7.68 -3.45
CA VAL A 141 4.12 8.88 -3.12
C VAL A 141 3.73 9.43 -1.74
N GLU A 142 2.44 9.54 -1.46
CA GLU A 142 1.92 10.04 -0.18
C GLU A 142 2.32 9.13 0.99
N VAL A 143 2.18 7.81 0.84
CA VAL A 143 2.61 6.86 1.87
C VAL A 143 4.11 6.93 2.10
N LEU A 144 4.92 7.03 1.05
CA LEU A 144 6.37 7.18 1.17
C LEU A 144 6.74 8.44 1.96
N CYS A 145 6.14 9.58 1.62
CA CYS A 145 6.37 10.85 2.31
C CYS A 145 5.89 10.81 3.77
N ALA A 146 4.73 10.20 4.04
CA ALA A 146 4.21 10.02 5.39
C ALA A 146 5.13 9.12 6.24
N ALA A 147 5.65 8.03 5.66
CA ALA A 147 6.59 7.14 6.32
C ALA A 147 7.91 7.85 6.64
N ALA A 148 8.46 8.62 5.71
CA ALA A 148 9.67 9.42 5.92
C ALA A 148 9.47 10.46 7.04
N GLY A 149 8.37 11.22 6.99
CA GLY A 149 8.04 12.22 8.01
C GLY A 149 7.88 11.60 9.40
N LYS A 150 7.14 10.49 9.51
CA LYS A 150 6.97 9.76 10.77
C LYS A 150 8.30 9.25 11.32
N MET A 151 9.12 8.61 10.50
CA MET A 151 10.43 8.10 10.91
C MET A 151 11.32 9.22 11.46
N LYS A 152 11.37 10.37 10.78
CA LYS A 152 12.14 11.53 11.27
C LYS A 152 11.60 12.06 12.61
N GLN A 153 10.28 12.09 12.79
CA GLN A 153 9.68 12.49 14.07
C GLN A 153 10.03 11.52 15.20
N ASP A 154 9.97 10.21 14.95
CA ASP A 154 10.28 9.18 15.94
C ASP A 154 11.76 9.27 16.38
N ILE A 155 12.68 9.47 15.43
CA ILE A 155 14.11 9.72 15.72
C ILE A 155 14.30 10.99 16.57
N ARG A 156 13.64 12.10 16.21
CA ARG A 156 13.73 13.37 16.97
C ARG A 156 13.23 13.22 18.40
N ARG A 157 12.18 12.43 18.60
CA ARG A 157 11.56 12.18 19.92
C ARG A 157 12.36 11.23 20.80
N LYS A 158 13.50 10.70 20.34
CA LYS A 158 14.26 9.63 21.01
C LYS A 158 13.38 8.44 21.41
N THR A 159 12.26 8.24 20.72
CA THR A 159 11.47 7.04 20.91
C THR A 159 12.35 5.93 20.39
N THR A 160 12.84 5.05 21.27
CA THR A 160 13.64 3.89 20.88
C THR A 160 12.84 3.17 19.80
N VAL A 161 13.29 3.28 18.55
CA VAL A 161 12.72 2.50 17.46
C VAL A 161 13.27 1.11 17.67
N SER A 162 12.61 0.36 18.56
CA SER A 162 12.93 -1.04 18.78
C SER A 162 12.73 -1.76 17.46
N ASN A 163 13.83 -2.30 16.94
CA ASN A 163 13.88 -3.29 15.86
C ASN A 163 14.00 -2.72 14.43
N ILE A 164 14.97 -1.85 14.21
CA ILE A 164 15.62 -1.75 12.90
C ILE A 164 16.92 -2.56 13.02
N THR A 165 16.86 -3.85 12.72
CA THR A 165 18.03 -4.70 12.46
C THR A 165 17.78 -5.42 11.15
#